data_AF-A0AA88L9D2-F1
#
_entry.id   AF-A0AA88L9D2-F1
#
_cell.length_a   1.000
_cell.length_b   1.000
_cell.length_c   1.000
_cell.angle_alpha   90.00
_cell.angle_beta   90.00
_cell.angle_gamma   90.00
#
_symmetry.space_group_name_H-M   'P 1'
#
loop_
_entity.id
_entity.type
_entity.pdbx_description
1 polymer ?
#
loop_
_entity_poly.entity_id
_entity_poly.type
_entity_poly.pdbx_seq_one_letter_code
_entity_poly.pdbx_strand_id
1 'polypeptide(L)'
;MPKTNKNRERKSKKGPDRLEYLSQLKSEFEESRSEGNKLQVLGNLANFAYDPQNYGYLELLEIPKLFIGSCYDGPPIRREFAIGGIANCCGYPPFKTFFLENGVMEAIFSNLSTPRIGITINSLCAFIFLFDVNYPNYFSDARFISMMVKFRESPLVQIRNLAEAFVSEFCTADQIQASLSVSPIVEIPVLDSTSGESVQPNTTG
;
A
#
# COMPACT_ATOMS: atom_id res chain seq x y z
N MET A 1 39.91 -6.07 -42.03
CA MET A 1 38.46 -6.42 -42.05
C MET A 1 38.32 -7.71 -42.86
N PRO A 2 37.54 -8.71 -42.43
CA PRO A 2 36.12 -8.57 -42.08
C PRO A 2 35.75 -9.00 -40.65
N LYS A 3 34.63 -8.44 -40.20
CA LYS A 3 33.99 -8.63 -38.90
C LYS A 3 33.08 -9.84 -38.97
N THR A 4 33.06 -10.68 -37.94
CA THR A 4 31.91 -11.56 -37.67
C THR A 4 31.41 -11.32 -36.26
N ASN A 5 30.43 -10.42 -36.16
CA ASN A 5 29.57 -10.26 -35.00
C ASN A 5 28.76 -11.55 -34.82
N LYS A 6 29.16 -12.40 -33.87
CA LYS A 6 28.26 -13.44 -33.33
C LYS A 6 27.36 -12.77 -32.30
N ASN A 7 26.25 -12.18 -32.76
CA ASN A 7 25.10 -11.92 -31.90
C ASN A 7 24.65 -13.27 -31.34
N ARG A 8 25.03 -13.54 -30.09
CA ARG A 8 24.39 -14.58 -29.28
C ARG A 8 23.03 -14.04 -28.87
N GLU A 9 22.04 -14.23 -29.73
CA GLU A 9 20.64 -14.23 -29.30
C GLU A 9 20.49 -15.33 -28.25
N ARG A 10 20.55 -14.93 -26.97
CA ARG A 10 20.04 -15.76 -25.89
C ARG A 10 18.52 -15.77 -26.09
N LYS A 11 17.99 -16.81 -26.72
CA LYS A 11 16.55 -17.12 -26.67
C LYS A 11 16.19 -17.26 -25.19
N SER A 12 15.63 -16.20 -24.60
CA SER A 12 14.95 -16.31 -23.31
C SER A 12 13.85 -17.34 -23.50
N LYS A 13 13.82 -18.36 -22.63
CA LYS A 13 12.64 -19.22 -22.51
C LYS A 13 11.48 -18.26 -22.23
N LYS A 14 10.55 -18.10 -23.19
CA LYS A 14 9.42 -17.18 -23.03
C LYS A 14 8.63 -17.68 -21.81
N GLY A 15 8.70 -16.94 -20.71
CA GLY A 15 7.78 -17.12 -19.60
C GLY A 15 6.35 -16.86 -20.05
N PRO A 16 5.35 -17.13 -19.20
CA PRO A 16 3.96 -16.76 -19.48
C PRO A 16 3.86 -15.29 -19.86
N ASP A 17 2.89 -14.95 -20.72
CA ASP A 17 2.58 -13.56 -21.00
C ASP A 17 2.27 -12.83 -19.68
N ARG A 18 2.65 -11.55 -19.57
CA ARG A 18 2.53 -10.80 -18.30
C ARG A 18 1.09 -10.79 -17.82
N LEU A 19 0.14 -10.63 -18.74
CA LEU A 19 -1.29 -10.68 -18.45
C LEU A 19 -1.71 -12.06 -17.93
N GLU A 20 -1.26 -13.13 -18.58
CA GLU A 20 -1.57 -14.50 -18.17
C GLU A 20 -1.04 -14.79 -16.76
N TYR A 21 0.19 -14.37 -16.45
CA TYR A 21 0.78 -14.55 -15.13
C TYR A 21 0.02 -13.78 -14.04
N LEU A 22 -0.34 -12.52 -14.29
CA LEU A 22 -1.13 -11.72 -13.34
C LEU A 22 -2.53 -12.31 -13.16
N SER A 23 -3.12 -12.85 -14.23
CA SER A 23 -4.41 -13.55 -14.17
C SER A 23 -4.32 -14.81 -13.31
N GLN A 24 -3.27 -15.62 -13.47
CA GLN A 24 -3.03 -16.81 -12.64
C GLN A 24 -2.89 -16.45 -11.17
N LEU A 25 -2.14 -15.39 -10.85
CA LEU A 25 -2.03 -14.88 -9.48
C LEU A 25 -3.40 -14.48 -8.92
N LYS A 26 -4.21 -13.72 -9.65
CA LYS A 26 -5.56 -13.36 -9.19
C LYS A 26 -6.42 -14.59 -8.90
N SER A 27 -6.46 -15.55 -9.83
CA SER A 27 -7.20 -16.79 -9.65
C SER A 27 -6.72 -17.59 -8.44
N GLU A 28 -5.40 -17.71 -8.25
CA GLU A 28 -4.84 -18.39 -7.08
C GLU A 28 -5.25 -17.71 -5.76
N PHE A 29 -5.28 -16.37 -5.70
CA PHE A 29 -5.76 -15.65 -4.52
C PHE A 29 -7.23 -15.97 -4.21
N GLU A 30 -8.08 -15.97 -5.22
CA GLU A 30 -9.54 -16.16 -5.09
C GLU A 30 -9.90 -17.61 -4.73
N GLU A 31 -9.20 -18.58 -5.29
CA GLU A 31 -9.49 -20.01 -5.15
C GLU A 31 -8.80 -20.65 -3.94
N SER A 32 -7.67 -20.10 -3.51
CA SER A 32 -6.89 -20.67 -2.40
C SER A 32 -7.65 -20.65 -1.08
N ARG A 33 -7.52 -21.73 -0.31
CA ARG A 33 -7.92 -21.80 1.11
C ARG A 33 -6.75 -21.61 2.07
N SER A 34 -5.52 -21.58 1.54
CA SER A 34 -4.30 -21.37 2.32
C SER A 34 -4.04 -19.86 2.47
N GLU A 35 -4.06 -19.39 3.71
CA GLU A 35 -3.68 -18.01 4.04
C GLU A 35 -2.25 -17.69 3.63
N GLY A 36 -1.32 -18.63 3.75
CA GLY A 36 0.06 -18.46 3.31
C GLY A 36 0.17 -18.18 1.81
N ASN A 37 -0.60 -18.91 1.00
CA ASN A 37 -0.61 -18.69 -0.45
C ASN A 37 -1.25 -17.34 -0.79
N LYS A 38 -2.36 -16.98 -0.12
CA LYS A 38 -2.99 -15.66 -0.32
C LYS A 38 -2.03 -14.52 0.02
N LEU A 39 -1.27 -14.64 1.11
CA LEU A 39 -0.25 -13.67 1.49
C LEU A 39 0.85 -13.55 0.43
N GLN A 40 1.37 -14.68 -0.05
CA GLN A 40 2.41 -14.69 -1.07
C GLN A 40 1.93 -14.05 -2.38
N VAL A 41 0.74 -14.42 -2.82
CA VAL A 41 0.13 -13.90 -4.05
C VAL A 41 -0.16 -12.40 -3.92
N LEU A 42 -0.73 -11.96 -2.80
CA LEU A 42 -1.03 -10.54 -2.58
C LEU A 42 0.24 -9.70 -2.51
N GLY A 43 1.29 -10.20 -1.87
CA GLY A 43 2.61 -9.56 -1.87
C GLY A 43 3.21 -9.46 -3.27
N ASN A 44 3.07 -10.50 -4.10
CA ASN A 44 3.48 -10.45 -5.51
C ASN A 44 2.70 -9.38 -6.29
N LEU A 45 1.38 -9.35 -6.16
CA LEU A 45 0.52 -8.35 -6.81
C LEU A 45 0.90 -6.91 -6.37
N ALA A 46 1.16 -6.70 -5.08
CA ALA A 46 1.62 -5.41 -4.57
C ALA A 46 2.97 -4.98 -5.17
N ASN A 47 3.90 -5.92 -5.37
CA ASN A 47 5.16 -5.65 -6.06
C ASN A 47 4.96 -5.29 -7.54
N PHE A 48 4.04 -5.96 -8.25
CA PHE A 48 3.71 -5.60 -9.64
C PHE A 48 3.05 -4.21 -9.74
N ALA A 49 2.29 -3.82 -8.72
CA ALA A 49 1.64 -2.52 -8.64
C ALA A 49 2.61 -1.34 -8.50
N TYR A 50 3.91 -1.58 -8.32
CA TYR A 50 4.93 -0.52 -8.31
C TYR A 50 5.32 -0.05 -9.71
N ASP A 51 5.21 -0.90 -10.74
CA ASP A 51 5.65 -0.58 -12.10
C ASP A 51 4.45 -0.19 -12.99
N PRO A 52 4.38 1.06 -13.51
CA PRO A 52 3.31 1.54 -14.37
C PRO A 52 3.08 0.70 -15.64
N GLN A 53 4.08 -0.05 -16.12
CA GLN A 53 3.89 -0.96 -17.26
C GLN A 53 2.83 -2.03 -16.99
N ASN A 54 2.53 -2.31 -15.72
CA ASN A 54 1.49 -3.28 -15.35
C ASN A 54 0.10 -2.67 -15.22
N TYR A 55 -0.07 -1.34 -15.15
CA TYR A 55 -1.34 -0.72 -14.76
C TYR A 55 -2.51 -1.10 -15.68
N GLY A 56 -2.31 -1.15 -16.99
CA GLY A 56 -3.35 -1.62 -17.91
C GLY A 56 -3.79 -3.06 -17.64
N TYR A 57 -2.88 -3.95 -17.23
CA TYR A 57 -3.21 -5.32 -16.84
C TYR A 57 -3.90 -5.38 -15.48
N LEU A 58 -3.44 -4.59 -14.50
CA LEU A 58 -4.03 -4.53 -13.17
C LEU A 58 -5.46 -3.97 -13.22
N GLU A 59 -5.70 -2.98 -14.09
CA GLU A 59 -7.03 -2.44 -14.36
C GLU A 59 -7.94 -3.50 -14.97
N LEU A 60 -7.49 -4.15 -16.06
CA LEU A 60 -8.24 -5.21 -16.74
C LEU A 60 -8.61 -6.38 -15.80
N LEU A 61 -7.72 -6.70 -14.87
CA LEU A 61 -7.91 -7.79 -13.91
C LEU A 61 -8.57 -7.33 -12.60
N GLU A 62 -9.02 -6.08 -12.48
CA GLU A 62 -9.63 -5.51 -11.26
C GLU A 62 -8.78 -5.68 -9.98
N ILE A 63 -7.44 -5.68 -10.09
CA ILE A 63 -6.55 -5.83 -8.93
C ILE A 63 -6.72 -4.71 -7.89
N PRO A 64 -6.97 -3.42 -8.26
CA PRO A 64 -7.28 -2.39 -7.28
C PRO A 64 -8.46 -2.74 -6.36
N LYS A 65 -9.52 -3.36 -6.90
CA LYS A 65 -10.67 -3.83 -6.12
C LYS A 65 -10.28 -4.94 -5.15
N LEU A 66 -9.43 -5.86 -5.60
CA LEU A 66 -8.89 -6.94 -4.75
C LEU A 66 -8.09 -6.37 -3.57
N PHE A 67 -7.30 -5.30 -3.77
CA PHE A 67 -6.59 -4.64 -2.68
C PHE A 67 -7.55 -4.04 -1.65
N ILE A 68 -8.57 -3.28 -2.08
CA ILE A 68 -9.56 -2.71 -1.14
C ILE A 68 -10.24 -3.82 -0.32
N GLY A 69 -10.70 -4.89 -0.97
CA GLY A 69 -11.33 -6.02 -0.26
C GLY A 69 -10.38 -6.67 0.76
N SER A 70 -9.10 -6.80 0.40
CA SER A 70 -8.08 -7.39 1.26
C SER A 70 -7.71 -6.54 2.49
N CYS A 71 -8.17 -5.29 2.58
CA CYS A 71 -8.00 -4.44 3.76
C CYS A 71 -8.94 -4.82 4.92
N TYR A 72 -10.04 -5.52 4.65
CA TYR A 72 -11.05 -5.86 5.68
C TYR A 72 -10.91 -7.27 6.21
N ASP A 73 -10.35 -8.17 5.41
CA ASP A 73 -10.30 -9.58 5.74
C ASP A 73 -8.87 -10.04 6.06
N GLY A 74 -8.76 -10.98 7.01
CA GLY A 74 -7.58 -11.81 7.24
C GLY A 74 -6.55 -11.26 8.21
N PRO A 75 -5.36 -11.88 8.27
CA PRO A 75 -4.36 -11.52 9.27
C PRO A 75 -3.81 -10.12 8.99
N PRO A 76 -3.33 -9.39 10.02
CA PRO A 76 -2.75 -8.06 9.88
C PRO A 76 -1.70 -7.89 8.77
N ILE A 77 -0.86 -8.90 8.53
CA ILE A 77 0.13 -8.89 7.45
C ILE A 77 -0.50 -8.87 6.05
N ARG A 78 -1.69 -9.48 5.87
CA ARG A 78 -2.43 -9.41 4.60
C ARG A 78 -2.92 -8.00 4.31
N ARG A 79 -3.47 -7.36 5.34
CA ARG A 79 -3.96 -5.98 5.28
C ARG A 79 -2.79 -5.02 5.03
N GLU A 80 -1.61 -5.28 5.59
CA GLU A 80 -0.38 -4.54 5.28
C GLU A 80 0.01 -4.63 3.80
N PHE A 81 0.00 -5.82 3.21
CA PHE A 81 0.28 -6.00 1.77
C PHE A 81 -0.79 -5.35 0.89
N ALA A 82 -2.06 -5.42 1.27
CA ALA A 82 -3.15 -4.76 0.57
C ALA A 82 -2.94 -3.24 0.51
N ILE A 83 -2.68 -2.60 1.65
CA ILE A 83 -2.42 -1.16 1.73
C ILE A 83 -1.11 -0.80 1.01
N GLY A 84 -0.10 -1.65 1.05
CA GLY A 84 1.13 -1.48 0.26
C GLY A 84 0.86 -1.48 -1.25
N GLY A 85 0.03 -2.41 -1.73
CA GLY A 85 -0.42 -2.44 -3.13
C GLY A 85 -1.16 -1.17 -3.53
N ILE A 86 -2.06 -0.67 -2.68
CA ILE A 86 -2.76 0.61 -2.87
C ILE A 86 -1.75 1.76 -2.93
N ALA A 87 -0.85 1.86 -1.96
CA ALA A 87 0.15 2.93 -1.90
C ALA A 87 1.03 2.96 -3.16
N ASN A 88 1.39 1.79 -3.69
CA ASN A 88 2.22 1.68 -4.89
C ASN A 88 1.55 2.20 -6.16
N CYS A 89 0.22 2.08 -6.29
CA CYS A 89 -0.47 2.39 -7.55
C CYS A 89 -1.49 3.53 -7.47
N CYS A 90 -1.86 4.02 -6.28
CA CYS A 90 -2.86 5.08 -6.11
C CYS A 90 -2.44 6.46 -6.67
N GLY A 91 -1.17 6.65 -7.02
CA GLY A 91 -0.72 7.85 -7.73
C GLY A 91 -1.14 7.90 -9.21
N TYR A 92 -1.56 6.77 -9.80
CA TYR A 92 -2.07 6.73 -11.17
C TYR A 92 -3.50 7.29 -11.22
N PRO A 93 -3.82 8.30 -12.06
CA PRO A 93 -5.10 9.01 -11.96
C PRO A 93 -6.35 8.12 -12.05
N PRO A 94 -6.45 7.14 -12.99
CA PRO A 94 -7.59 6.21 -13.00
C PRO A 94 -7.73 5.39 -11.72
N PHE A 95 -6.61 4.92 -11.13
CA PHE A 95 -6.65 4.20 -9.86
C PHE A 95 -6.97 5.11 -8.69
N LYS A 96 -6.44 6.33 -8.67
CA LYS A 96 -6.79 7.34 -7.66
C LYS A 96 -8.29 7.56 -7.60
N THR A 97 -8.90 7.88 -8.75
CA THR A 97 -10.35 8.08 -8.86
C THR A 97 -11.10 6.84 -8.39
N PHE A 98 -10.73 5.65 -8.90
CA PHE A 98 -11.33 4.39 -8.48
C PHE A 98 -11.27 4.20 -6.96
N PHE A 99 -10.09 4.37 -6.35
CA PHE A 99 -9.91 4.17 -4.90
C PHE A 99 -10.75 5.14 -4.07
N LEU A 100 -10.74 6.43 -4.42
CA LEU A 100 -11.53 7.45 -3.72
C LEU A 100 -13.04 7.21 -3.82
N GLU A 101 -13.51 6.70 -4.96
CA GLU A 101 -14.93 6.36 -5.19
C GLU A 101 -15.36 5.04 -4.54
N ASN A 102 -14.41 4.16 -4.19
CA ASN A 102 -14.68 2.80 -3.68
C ASN A 102 -14.24 2.60 -2.23
N GLY A 103 -14.21 3.66 -1.42
CA GLY A 103 -14.07 3.56 0.03
C GLY A 103 -12.65 3.23 0.51
N VAL A 104 -11.62 3.63 -0.24
CA VAL A 104 -10.22 3.45 0.17
C VAL A 104 -9.91 4.15 1.50
N MET A 105 -10.54 5.29 1.78
CA MET A 105 -10.26 6.07 2.97
C MET A 105 -10.73 5.34 4.21
N GLU A 106 -11.94 4.80 4.20
CA GLU A 106 -12.50 3.94 5.24
C GLU A 106 -11.62 2.70 5.46
N ALA A 107 -11.18 2.08 4.37
CA ALA A 107 -10.31 0.90 4.41
C ALA A 107 -8.98 1.23 5.12
N ILE A 108 -8.34 2.34 4.77
CA ILE A 108 -7.09 2.77 5.40
C ILE A 108 -7.32 3.13 6.88
N PHE A 109 -8.33 3.95 7.19
CA PHE A 109 -8.61 4.38 8.57
C PHE A 109 -8.94 3.22 9.51
N SER A 110 -9.71 2.23 9.06
CA SER A 110 -10.04 1.04 9.86
C SER A 110 -8.81 0.18 10.21
N ASN A 111 -7.70 0.35 9.48
CA ASN A 111 -6.47 -0.40 9.69
C ASN A 111 -5.43 0.34 10.53
N LEU A 112 -5.49 1.67 10.65
CA LEU A 112 -4.47 2.46 11.34
C LEU A 112 -4.29 2.13 12.82
N SER A 113 -5.32 1.59 13.49
CA SER A 113 -5.24 1.11 14.87
C SER A 113 -4.50 -0.22 15.03
N THR A 114 -4.18 -0.91 13.92
CA THR A 114 -3.45 -2.17 13.94
C THR A 114 -1.98 -1.89 14.27
N PRO A 115 -1.37 -2.58 15.26
CA PRO A 115 0.00 -2.30 15.72
C PRO A 115 1.06 -2.87 14.75
N ARG A 116 1.05 -2.42 13.50
CA ARG A 116 2.00 -2.80 12.46
C ARG A 116 2.52 -1.58 11.74
N ILE A 117 3.82 -1.36 11.85
CA ILE A 117 4.49 -0.20 11.28
C ILE A 117 4.29 -0.08 9.77
N GLY A 118 4.28 -1.20 9.04
CA GLY A 118 4.11 -1.20 7.59
C GLY A 118 2.71 -0.72 7.18
N ILE A 119 1.67 -1.01 7.96
CA ILE A 119 0.34 -0.44 7.75
C ILE A 119 0.42 1.08 7.85
N THR A 120 0.99 1.62 8.93
CA THR A 120 1.09 3.07 9.10
C THR A 120 1.89 3.74 7.97
N ILE A 121 3.06 3.20 7.61
CA ILE A 121 3.89 3.77 6.55
C ILE A 121 3.17 3.75 5.20
N ASN A 122 2.58 2.61 4.82
CA ASN A 122 1.88 2.49 3.54
C ASN A 122 0.63 3.39 3.51
N SER A 123 -0.09 3.50 4.62
CA SER A 123 -1.25 4.42 4.75
C SER A 123 -0.85 5.88 4.56
N LEU A 124 0.24 6.34 5.20
CA LEU A 124 0.72 7.71 5.05
C LEU A 124 1.16 7.99 3.61
N CYS A 125 1.84 7.04 2.97
CA CYS A 125 2.21 7.14 1.57
C CYS A 125 0.97 7.23 0.67
N ALA A 126 -0.03 6.38 0.89
CA ALA A 126 -1.30 6.44 0.17
C ALA A 126 -2.03 7.78 0.37
N PHE A 127 -2.08 8.32 1.59
CA PHE A 127 -2.71 9.61 1.86
C PHE A 127 -2.08 10.77 1.07
N ILE A 128 -0.76 10.78 0.91
CA ILE A 128 -0.08 11.81 0.10
C ILE A 128 -0.53 11.74 -1.37
N PHE A 129 -0.59 10.54 -1.96
CA PHE A 129 -0.98 10.38 -3.36
C PHE A 129 -2.48 10.52 -3.59
N LEU A 130 -3.30 10.10 -2.63
CA LEU A 130 -4.75 10.20 -2.67
C LEU A 130 -5.26 11.61 -2.35
N PHE A 131 -4.44 12.49 -1.75
CA PHE A 131 -4.85 13.84 -1.41
C PHE A 131 -5.46 14.55 -2.61
N ASP A 132 -6.69 15.03 -2.44
CA ASP A 132 -7.43 15.72 -3.48
C ASP A 132 -8.37 16.73 -2.82
N VAL A 133 -8.21 18.00 -3.19
CA VAL A 133 -9.01 19.11 -2.66
C VAL A 133 -10.51 18.96 -2.96
N ASN A 134 -10.89 18.16 -3.96
CA ASN A 134 -12.27 17.85 -4.28
C ASN A 134 -12.90 16.82 -3.33
N TYR A 135 -12.09 16.20 -2.45
CA TYR A 135 -12.54 15.24 -1.43
C TYR A 135 -12.21 15.76 -0.01
N PRO A 136 -12.73 16.94 0.40
CA PRO A 136 -12.29 17.63 1.61
C PRO A 136 -12.66 16.88 2.90
N ASN A 137 -13.70 16.04 2.88
CA ASN A 137 -14.26 15.39 4.07
C ASN A 137 -13.24 14.56 4.85
N TYR A 138 -12.25 13.96 4.18
CA TYR A 138 -11.25 13.14 4.84
C TYR A 138 -9.99 13.94 5.22
N PHE A 139 -9.49 14.74 4.29
CA PHE A 139 -8.20 15.42 4.46
C PHE A 139 -8.29 16.73 5.25
N SER A 140 -9.49 17.25 5.47
CA SER A 140 -9.72 18.46 6.29
C SER A 140 -10.22 18.16 7.71
N ASP A 141 -10.36 16.88 8.10
CA ASP A 141 -10.74 16.51 9.47
C ASP A 141 -9.62 16.92 10.44
N ALA A 142 -9.94 17.78 11.42
CA ALA A 142 -8.98 18.26 12.41
C ALA A 142 -8.32 17.13 13.22
N ARG A 143 -9.01 16.00 13.43
CA ARG A 143 -8.44 14.82 14.10
C ARG A 143 -7.41 14.10 13.22
N PHE A 144 -7.64 14.08 11.92
CA PHE A 144 -6.68 13.53 10.96
C PHE A 144 -5.43 14.41 10.88
N ILE A 145 -5.61 15.73 10.82
CA ILE A 145 -4.50 16.69 10.84
C ILE A 145 -3.75 16.60 12.18
N SER A 146 -4.45 16.46 13.31
CA SER A 146 -3.85 16.26 14.64
C SER A 146 -2.99 14.99 14.67
N MET A 147 -3.48 13.88 14.09
CA MET A 147 -2.72 12.65 13.92
C MET A 147 -1.44 12.88 13.09
N MET A 148 -1.54 13.56 11.94
CA MET A 148 -0.39 13.89 11.10
C MET A 148 0.63 14.77 11.84
N VAL A 149 0.17 15.79 12.57
CA VAL A 149 1.03 16.67 13.39
C VAL A 149 1.76 15.86 14.46
N LYS A 150 1.08 14.99 15.20
CA LYS A 150 1.70 14.11 16.20
C LYS A 150 2.71 13.14 15.58
N PHE A 151 2.42 12.61 14.39
CA PHE A 151 3.32 11.66 13.72
C PHE A 151 4.68 12.28 13.35
N ARG A 152 4.80 13.61 13.26
CA ARG A 152 6.08 14.32 13.12
C ARG A 152 7.01 14.12 14.33
N GLU A 153 6.48 13.74 15.47
CA GLU A 153 7.23 13.43 16.68
C GLU A 153 7.59 11.94 16.80
N SER A 154 7.19 11.12 15.81
CA SER A 154 7.46 9.68 15.83
C SER A 154 8.97 9.40 15.92
N PRO A 155 9.40 8.42 16.72
CA PRO A 155 10.79 7.97 16.73
C PRO A 155 11.19 7.34 15.38
N LEU A 156 10.22 6.89 14.59
CA LEU A 156 10.43 6.25 13.30
C LEU A 156 10.57 7.29 12.20
N VAL A 157 11.75 7.32 11.58
CA VAL A 157 12.09 8.32 10.56
C VAL A 157 11.14 8.29 9.36
N GLN A 158 10.68 7.11 8.94
CA GLN A 158 9.74 6.99 7.82
C GLN A 158 8.40 7.66 8.14
N ILE A 159 7.83 7.39 9.32
CA ILE A 159 6.56 7.98 9.76
C ILE A 159 6.72 9.49 9.90
N ARG A 160 7.77 9.94 10.58
CA ARG A 160 8.07 11.35 10.77
C ARG A 160 8.19 12.11 9.45
N ASN A 161 8.95 11.57 8.50
CA ASN A 161 9.18 12.23 7.22
C ASN A 161 7.93 12.28 6.34
N LEU A 162 7.13 11.20 6.30
CA LEU A 162 5.87 11.18 5.54
C LEU A 162 4.84 12.13 6.15
N ALA A 163 4.75 12.17 7.48
CA ALA A 163 3.89 13.12 8.18
C ALA A 163 4.33 14.58 7.95
N GLU A 164 5.63 14.86 8.00
CA GLU A 164 6.18 16.18 7.68
C GLU A 164 5.84 16.60 6.25
N ALA A 165 6.04 15.70 5.29
CA ALA A 165 5.71 15.95 3.88
C ALA A 165 4.22 16.26 3.71
N PHE A 166 3.33 15.48 4.34
CA PHE A 166 1.90 15.72 4.28
C PHE A 166 1.52 17.08 4.88
N VAL A 167 1.98 17.37 6.10
CA VAL A 167 1.61 18.61 6.82
C VAL A 167 2.14 19.85 6.09
N SER A 168 3.38 19.80 5.60
CA SER A 168 3.99 20.95 4.93
C SER A 168 3.39 21.25 3.56
N GLU A 169 2.98 20.22 2.81
CA GLU A 169 2.45 20.38 1.46
C GLU A 169 0.94 20.67 1.45
N PHE A 170 0.17 20.07 2.36
CA PHE A 170 -1.30 20.02 2.25
C PHE A 170 -2.07 20.72 3.36
N CYS A 171 -1.43 21.13 4.46
CA CYS A 171 -2.12 21.76 5.59
C CYS A 171 -1.79 23.25 5.71
N THR A 172 -2.81 24.07 5.93
CA THR A 172 -2.62 25.50 6.24
C THR A 172 -2.26 25.71 7.72
N ALA A 173 -1.69 26.87 8.05
CA ALA A 173 -1.39 27.23 9.44
C ALA A 173 -2.64 27.20 10.34
N ASP A 174 -3.79 27.65 9.83
CA ASP A 174 -5.06 27.64 10.58
C ASP A 174 -5.55 26.22 10.85
N GLN A 175 -5.44 25.32 9.86
CA GLN A 175 -5.79 23.91 10.04
C GLN A 175 -4.88 23.23 11.07
N ILE A 176 -3.57 23.50 11.03
CA ILE A 176 -2.62 22.99 12.01
C ILE A 176 -2.99 23.52 13.40
N GLN A 177 -3.22 24.82 13.55
CA GLN A 177 -3.57 25.44 14.83
C GLN A 177 -4.88 24.88 15.40
N ALA A 178 -5.90 24.67 14.57
CA ALA A 178 -7.17 24.07 14.98
C ALA A 178 -7.01 22.61 15.44
N SER A 179 -6.06 21.88 14.86
CA SER A 179 -5.81 20.47 15.20
C SER A 179 -5.20 20.27 16.60
N LEU A 180 -4.46 21.26 17.12
CA LEU A 180 -3.73 21.16 18.40
C LEU A 180 -4.66 20.96 19.61
N SER A 181 -5.93 21.38 19.51
CA SER A 181 -6.92 21.22 20.57
C SER A 181 -7.74 19.93 20.47
N VAL A 182 -7.45 19.06 19.50
CA VAL A 182 -8.27 17.87 19.21
C VAL A 182 -7.44 16.60 19.32
N SER A 183 -8.02 15.55 19.92
CA SER A 183 -7.41 14.23 19.95
C SER A 183 -7.28 13.64 18.55
N PRO A 184 -6.16 12.96 18.23
CA PRO A 184 -5.94 12.36 16.93
C PRO A 184 -6.87 11.17 16.70
N ILE A 185 -7.07 10.80 15.43
CA ILE A 185 -7.82 9.57 15.09
C ILE A 185 -7.13 8.32 15.66
N VAL A 186 -5.80 8.27 15.53
CA VAL A 186 -4.95 7.20 16.09
C VAL A 186 -3.70 7.83 16.69
N GLU A 187 -3.23 7.30 17.82
CA GLU A 187 -1.95 7.69 18.41
C GLU A 187 -0.77 7.08 17.65
N ILE A 188 0.45 7.55 17.93
CA ILE A 188 1.66 7.01 17.29
C ILE A 188 1.77 5.52 17.60
N PRO A 189 1.97 4.64 16.59
CA PRO A 189 2.14 3.22 16.82
C PRO A 189 3.33 2.97 17.76
N VAL A 190 3.08 2.29 18.87
CA VAL A 190 4.15 1.80 19.74
C VAL A 190 4.85 0.66 19.00
N LEU A 191 6.16 0.77 18.87
CA LEU A 191 6.99 -0.30 18.32
C LEU A 191 6.86 -1.54 19.21
N ASP A 192 6.14 -2.55 18.75
CA ASP A 192 6.30 -3.87 19.32
C ASP A 192 7.64 -4.43 18.81
N SER A 193 8.59 -4.55 19.72
CA SER A 193 9.96 -5.03 19.48
C SER A 193 10.04 -6.48 18.97
N THR A 194 8.91 -7.12 18.65
CA THR A 194 8.79 -8.56 18.42
C THR A 194 8.52 -8.98 16.97
N SER A 195 8.48 -8.07 16.00
CA SER A 195 8.22 -8.42 14.58
C SER A 195 9.37 -9.13 13.84
N GLY A 196 10.35 -9.68 14.57
CA GLY A 196 11.31 -10.66 14.07
C GLY A 196 10.76 -12.08 14.16
N GLU A 197 9.65 -12.39 13.48
CA GLU A 197 9.29 -13.80 13.29
C GLU A 197 10.24 -14.39 12.23
N SER A 198 11.28 -15.04 12.73
CA SER A 198 12.10 -15.97 11.97
C SER A 198 11.19 -17.00 11.32
N VAL A 199 11.20 -17.07 9.99
CA VAL A 199 10.74 -18.23 9.25
C VAL A 199 11.59 -19.42 9.72
N GLN A 200 11.04 -20.24 10.61
CA GLN A 200 11.65 -21.51 10.98
C GLN A 200 11.66 -22.42 9.73
N PRO A 201 12.81 -23.00 9.34
CA PRO A 201 12.84 -23.92 8.22
C PRO A 201 12.08 -25.19 8.58
N ASN A 202 11.18 -25.62 7.70
CA ASN A 202 10.52 -26.92 7.75
C ASN A 202 11.53 -28.03 8.06
N THR A 203 11.38 -28.69 9.20
CA THR A 203 11.96 -30.02 9.42
C THR A 203 10.89 -31.07 9.19
N THR A 204 11.17 -31.88 8.19
CA THR A 204 10.50 -33.11 7.78
C THR A 204 10.27 -34.07 8.94
N GLY A 205 9.08 -34.69 8.98
CA GLY A 205 8.75 -35.90 9.73
C GLY A 205 7.78 -36.72 8.90
#